data_AF-A0A6V7HAK4-F1
#
_entry.id   AF-A0A6V7HAK4-F1
#
_cell.length_a   1.000
_cell.length_b   1.000
_cell.length_c   1.000
_cell.angle_alpha   90.00
_cell.angle_beta   90.00
_cell.angle_gamma   90.00
#
_symmetry.space_group_name_H-M   'P 1'
#
loop_
_entity.id
_entity.type
_entity.pdbx_description
1 polymer ?
#
loop_
_entity_poly.entity_id
_entity_poly.type
_entity_poly.pdbx_seq_one_letter_code
_entity_poly.pdbx_strand_id
1 'polypeptide(L)'
;MEFHVKQLHKDEDVRQDASLLSTTAWQEYRLLTSVSTPVFDRKGNRNNRTRIANLLGVAGTDVPIDDIRKLTLPYKLGVNGYAFIVSNNGYVILHPDLRPVYKGKLKLNYNSIDLTEVEILDDGRGP
;
A
#
# COMPACT_ATOMS: atom_id res chain seq x y z
N MET A 1 12.56 -27.35 -2.65
CA MET A 1 11.81 -26.40 -3.50
C MET A 1 12.15 -26.79 -4.92
N GLU A 2 11.22 -27.46 -5.60
CA GLU A 2 11.48 -28.02 -6.93
C GLU A 2 10.63 -27.25 -7.93
N PHE A 3 11.29 -26.58 -8.87
CA PHE A 3 10.62 -25.82 -9.92
C PHE A 3 10.51 -26.71 -11.16
N HIS A 4 9.28 -27.06 -11.53
CA HIS A 4 8.99 -27.74 -12.78
C HIS A 4 8.55 -26.72 -13.83
N VAL A 5 9.33 -26.58 -14.91
CA VAL A 5 8.92 -25.81 -16.09
C VAL A 5 8.31 -26.79 -17.08
N LYS A 6 7.00 -26.65 -17.35
CA LYS A 6 6.35 -27.35 -18.46
C LYS A 6 6.60 -26.59 -19.76
N GLN A 7 7.00 -27.32 -20.80
CA GLN A 7 7.20 -26.76 -22.13
C GLN A 7 5.84 -26.73 -22.86
N LEU A 8 5.38 -25.52 -23.19
CA LEU A 8 4.10 -25.30 -23.88
C LEU A 8 4.17 -25.83 -25.32
N HIS A 9 3.14 -26.59 -25.72
CA HIS A 9 2.95 -26.95 -27.12
C HIS A 9 2.31 -25.80 -27.90
N LYS A 10 2.62 -25.73 -29.20
CA LYS A 10 2.39 -24.57 -30.09
C LYS A 10 0.91 -24.16 -30.25
N ASP A 11 -0.02 -24.97 -29.74
CA ASP A 11 -1.46 -24.82 -29.88
C ASP A 11 -2.17 -24.49 -28.55
N GLU A 12 -1.42 -24.32 -27.44
CA GLU A 12 -1.97 -23.92 -26.13
C GLU A 12 -2.00 -22.38 -25.99
N ASP A 13 -3.20 -21.80 -26.00
CA ASP A 13 -3.43 -20.38 -25.70
C ASP A 13 -3.49 -20.16 -24.17
N VAL A 14 -2.42 -19.60 -23.60
CA VAL A 14 -2.28 -19.31 -22.16
C VAL A 14 -3.37 -18.36 -21.64
N ARG A 15 -4.10 -17.66 -22.54
CA ARG A 15 -5.20 -16.76 -22.17
C ARG A 15 -6.49 -17.49 -21.81
N GLN A 16 -6.64 -18.76 -22.20
CA GLN A 16 -7.86 -19.55 -22.00
C GLN A 16 -7.75 -20.58 -20.87
N ASP A 17 -6.67 -20.55 -20.08
CA ASP A 17 -6.57 -21.42 -18.91
C ASP A 17 -7.48 -20.91 -17.79
N ALA A 18 -8.63 -21.57 -17.64
CA ALA A 18 -9.61 -21.29 -16.60
C ALA A 18 -9.04 -21.35 -15.17
N SER A 19 -7.93 -22.07 -14.96
CA SER A 19 -7.25 -22.13 -13.66
C SER A 19 -6.48 -20.84 -13.33
N LEU A 20 -5.97 -20.12 -14.34
CA LEU A 20 -5.39 -18.78 -14.18
C LEU A 20 -6.46 -17.70 -14.02
N LEU A 21 -7.62 -17.87 -14.67
CA LEU A 21 -8.79 -16.99 -14.48
C LEU A 21 -9.37 -17.10 -13.06
N SER A 22 -9.42 -18.31 -12.50
CA SER A 22 -9.86 -18.54 -11.11
C SER A 22 -8.95 -17.86 -10.07
N THR A 23 -7.65 -17.81 -10.34
CA THR A 23 -6.67 -17.12 -9.47
C THR A 23 -6.79 -15.59 -9.57
N THR A 24 -7.21 -15.07 -10.73
CA THR A 24 -7.37 -13.62 -10.97
C THR A 24 -8.72 -13.10 -10.43
N ALA A 25 -9.75 -13.95 -10.37
CA ALA A 25 -11.11 -13.59 -9.96
C ALA A 25 -11.25 -13.13 -8.49
N TRP A 26 -10.25 -13.39 -7.65
CA TRP A 26 -10.23 -13.01 -6.23
C TRP A 26 -9.00 -12.21 -5.84
N GLN A 27 -8.52 -11.31 -6.71
CA GLN A 27 -7.57 -10.30 -6.26
C GLN A 27 -8.28 -9.33 -5.30
N GLU A 28 -8.24 -9.66 -4.00
CA GLU A 28 -8.57 -8.73 -2.94
C GLU A 28 -7.61 -7.55 -3.04
N TYR A 29 -8.14 -6.37 -3.38
CA TYR A 29 -7.33 -5.15 -3.34
C TYR A 29 -6.89 -4.91 -1.89
N ARG A 30 -5.58 -4.88 -1.68
CA ARG A 30 -4.99 -4.58 -0.38
C ARG A 30 -4.21 -3.27 -0.46
N LEU A 31 -4.43 -2.39 0.51
CA LEU A 31 -3.67 -1.15 0.63
C LEU A 31 -2.28 -1.44 1.20
N LEU A 32 -1.27 -0.84 0.59
CA LEU A 32 0.12 -0.94 0.98
C LEU A 32 0.69 0.47 1.16
N THR A 33 1.68 0.60 2.04
CA THR A 33 2.54 1.77 2.15
C THR A 33 3.98 1.33 2.04
N SER A 34 4.73 1.97 1.16
CA SER A 34 6.14 1.64 0.93
C SER A 34 7.04 2.62 1.68
N VAL A 35 8.06 2.09 2.35
CA VAL A 35 9.17 2.89 2.88
C VAL A 35 10.35 2.72 1.95
N SER A 36 11.00 3.82 1.57
CA SER A 36 12.13 3.80 0.63
C SER A 36 13.36 4.50 1.18
N THR A 37 14.54 4.05 0.74
CA THR A 37 15.83 4.62 1.12
C THR A 37 16.76 4.67 -0.10
N PRO A 38 17.38 5.82 -0.40
CA PRO A 38 18.33 5.93 -1.49
C PRO A 38 19.64 5.20 -1.15
N VAL A 39 20.21 4.51 -2.14
CA VAL A 39 21.44 3.74 -2.03
C VAL A 39 22.55 4.49 -2.78
N PHE A 40 23.65 4.80 -2.08
CA PHE A 40 24.77 5.56 -2.63
C PHE A 40 26.06 4.73 -2.66
N ASP A 41 26.89 4.94 -3.69
CA ASP A 41 28.24 4.38 -3.75
C ASP A 41 29.16 5.09 -2.77
N ARG A 42 29.63 4.33 -1.78
CA ARG A 42 30.56 4.82 -0.76
C ARG A 42 32.04 4.68 -1.18
N LYS A 43 32.34 3.90 -2.22
CA LYS A 43 33.72 3.55 -2.63
C LYS A 43 34.42 4.69 -3.38
N GLY A 44 33.67 5.47 -4.18
CA GLY A 44 34.19 6.66 -4.87
C GLY A 44 34.70 7.79 -3.98
N ASN A 45 34.57 7.68 -2.65
CA ASN A 45 34.80 8.77 -1.71
C ASN A 45 36.14 8.70 -0.93
N ARG A 46 36.96 7.66 -1.14
CA ARG A 46 38.22 7.52 -0.38
C ARG A 46 39.27 8.59 -0.72
N ASN A 47 39.23 9.14 -1.94
CA ASN A 47 40.18 10.14 -2.45
C ASN A 47 39.50 11.40 -3.03
N ASN A 48 38.20 11.59 -2.83
CA ASN A 48 37.44 12.68 -3.46
C ASN A 48 37.27 13.87 -2.49
N ARG A 49 37.81 15.05 -2.85
CA ARG A 49 37.74 16.27 -2.04
C ARG A 49 36.31 16.81 -1.84
N THR A 50 35.38 16.46 -2.73
CA THR A 50 34.01 17.00 -2.72
C THR A 50 33.02 16.17 -1.90
N ARG A 51 33.40 14.98 -1.40
CA ARG A 51 32.53 14.05 -0.66
C ARG A 51 31.22 13.62 -1.35
N ILE A 52 31.07 13.88 -2.65
CA ILE A 52 29.86 13.51 -3.41
C ILE A 52 29.87 12.00 -3.64
N ALA A 53 28.87 11.31 -3.09
CA ALA A 53 28.61 9.89 -3.33
C ALA A 53 27.59 9.75 -4.47
N ASN A 54 27.85 8.86 -5.43
CA ASN A 54 26.95 8.66 -6.57
C ASN A 54 25.70 7.87 -6.14
N LEU A 55 24.51 8.30 -6.55
CA LEU A 55 23.27 7.55 -6.35
C LEU A 55 23.29 6.30 -7.24
N LEU A 56 23.13 5.14 -6.63
CA LEU A 56 23.04 3.84 -7.32
C LEU A 56 21.60 3.42 -7.58
N GLY A 57 20.68 3.82 -6.70
CA GLY A 57 19.26 3.48 -6.83
C GLY A 57 18.49 3.71 -5.53
N VAL A 58 17.30 3.10 -5.44
CA VAL A 58 16.40 3.19 -4.28
C VAL A 58 16.01 1.79 -3.86
N ALA A 59 16.18 1.47 -2.58
CA ALA A 59 15.62 0.28 -1.98
C ALA A 59 14.27 0.63 -1.33
N GLY A 60 13.26 -0.22 -1.53
CA GLY A 60 11.93 -0.04 -0.97
C GLY A 60 11.41 -1.30 -0.30
N THR A 61 10.58 -1.15 0.73
CA THR A 61 9.85 -2.26 1.37
C THR A 61 8.39 -1.88 1.55
N ASP A 62 7.49 -2.77 1.14
CA ASP A 62 6.05 -2.57 1.23
C ASP A 62 5.49 -3.13 2.54
N VAL A 63 4.67 -2.32 3.20
CA VAL A 63 3.99 -2.66 4.45
C VAL A 63 2.48 -2.63 4.22
N PRO A 64 1.75 -3.73 4.45
CA PRO A 64 0.30 -3.73 4.42
C PRO A 64 -0.29 -2.82 5.49
N ILE A 65 -1.31 -2.03 5.12
CA ILE A 65 -2.03 -1.18 6.09
C ILE A 65 -2.66 -2.01 7.20
N ASP A 66 -3.10 -3.23 6.89
CA ASP A 66 -3.66 -4.17 7.87
C ASP A 66 -2.66 -4.55 8.97
N ASP A 67 -1.37 -4.61 8.65
CA ASP A 67 -0.35 -4.91 9.64
C ASP A 67 -0.08 -3.69 10.54
N ILE A 68 -0.12 -2.47 9.96
CA ILE A 68 -0.08 -1.22 10.75
C ILE A 68 -1.29 -1.12 11.67
N ARG A 69 -2.49 -1.48 11.20
CA ARG A 69 -3.72 -1.48 12.00
C ARG A 69 -3.60 -2.39 13.23
N LYS A 70 -2.95 -3.54 13.12
CA LYS A 70 -2.75 -4.44 14.28
C LYS A 70 -1.89 -3.79 15.36
N LEU A 71 -0.96 -2.92 14.97
CA LEU A 71 -0.07 -2.20 15.89
C LEU A 71 -0.77 -1.07 16.65
N THR A 72 -1.96 -0.62 16.22
CA THR A 72 -2.71 0.43 16.93
C THR A 72 -3.42 -0.08 18.19
N LEU A 73 -3.37 -1.39 18.47
CA LEU A 73 -3.95 -2.02 19.65
C LEU A 73 -5.41 -1.61 19.93
N PRO A 74 -6.34 -1.82 18.99
CA PRO A 74 -7.71 -1.29 19.07
C PRO A 74 -8.44 -1.71 20.36
N TYR A 75 -8.14 -2.90 20.89
CA TYR A 75 -8.72 -3.39 22.15
C TYR A 75 -8.36 -2.55 23.38
N LYS A 76 -7.33 -1.69 23.32
CA LYS A 76 -6.94 -0.78 24.42
C LYS A 76 -7.60 0.59 24.35
N LEU A 77 -8.27 0.94 23.24
CA LEU A 77 -8.83 2.28 23.01
C LEU A 77 -10.23 2.47 23.61
N GLY A 78 -10.92 1.39 23.97
CA GLY A 78 -12.31 1.42 24.44
C GLY A 78 -13.33 1.26 23.31
N VAL A 79 -14.62 1.22 23.64
CA VAL A 79 -15.71 0.84 22.71
C VAL A 79 -15.93 1.81 21.55
N ASN A 80 -15.71 3.11 21.76
CA ASN A 80 -15.89 4.14 20.72
C ASN A 80 -14.55 4.76 20.28
N GLY A 81 -13.42 4.23 20.79
CA GLY A 81 -12.09 4.72 20.45
C GLY A 81 -11.53 3.98 19.24
N TYR A 82 -10.97 4.71 18.29
CA TYR A 82 -10.21 4.15 17.19
C TYR A 82 -8.99 5.01 16.89
N ALA A 83 -8.00 4.40 16.23
CA ALA A 83 -6.83 5.09 15.74
C ALA A 83 -6.99 5.37 14.25
N PHE A 84 -6.58 6.56 13.83
CA PHE A 84 -6.52 6.94 12.43
C PHE A 84 -5.14 7.52 12.11
N ILE A 85 -4.76 7.47 10.83
CA ILE A 85 -3.49 7.98 10.34
C ILE A 85 -3.78 8.86 9.13
N VAL A 86 -3.20 10.06 9.14
CA VAL A 86 -3.30 11.03 8.05
C VAL A 86 -1.89 11.34 7.54
N SER A 87 -1.77 11.42 6.22
CA SER A 87 -0.55 11.90 5.58
C SER A 87 -0.35 13.39 5.81
N ASN A 88 0.86 13.88 5.58
CA ASN A 88 1.16 15.32 5.59
C ASN A 88 0.32 16.15 4.60
N ASN A 89 -0.24 15.51 3.57
CA ASN A 89 -1.09 16.14 2.57
C ASN A 89 -2.58 16.14 2.94
N GLY A 90 -2.95 15.64 4.12
CA GLY A 90 -4.35 15.55 4.56
C GLY A 90 -5.08 14.27 4.15
N TYR A 91 -4.44 13.37 3.39
CA TYR A 91 -5.08 12.12 2.98
C TYR A 91 -5.06 11.07 4.09
N VAL A 92 -6.20 10.40 4.27
CA VAL A 92 -6.41 9.33 5.23
C VAL A 92 -5.74 8.04 4.74
N ILE A 93 -4.81 7.53 5.55
CA ILE A 93 -4.10 6.27 5.31
C ILE A 93 -4.78 5.11 6.06
N LEU A 94 -5.25 5.38 7.28
CA LEU A 94 -5.93 4.41 8.14
C LEU A 94 -7.13 5.10 8.79
N HIS A 95 -8.33 4.55 8.60
CA HIS A 95 -9.56 4.96 9.29
C HIS A 95 -10.58 3.82 9.21
N PRO A 96 -11.42 3.55 10.23
CA PRO A 96 -12.41 2.47 10.19
C PRO A 96 -13.38 2.58 9.02
N ASP A 97 -13.75 3.80 8.62
CA ASP A 97 -14.65 4.07 7.49
C ASP A 97 -13.93 4.30 6.15
N LEU A 98 -12.61 4.12 6.08
CA LEU A 98 -11.89 4.16 4.81
C LEU A 98 -12.22 2.91 3.97
N ARG A 99 -12.96 3.10 2.87
CA ARG A 99 -13.38 2.01 1.98
C ARG A 99 -12.79 2.21 0.57
N PRO A 100 -11.60 1.64 0.30
CA PRO A 100 -10.96 1.77 -1.01
C PRO A 100 -11.65 0.97 -2.11
N VAL A 101 -12.44 -0.05 -1.77
CA VAL A 101 -13.13 -0.93 -2.72
C VAL A 101 -14.63 -0.84 -2.52
N TYR A 102 -15.37 -0.73 -3.62
CA TYR A 102 -16.83 -0.78 -3.64
C TYR A 102 -17.30 -1.77 -4.71
N LYS A 103 -18.13 -2.75 -4.32
CA LYS A 103 -18.66 -3.79 -5.22
C LYS A 103 -17.56 -4.51 -6.05
N GLY A 104 -16.45 -4.84 -5.40
CA GLY A 104 -15.31 -5.52 -6.04
C GLY A 104 -14.50 -4.64 -7.01
N LYS A 105 -14.76 -3.34 -7.06
CA LYS A 105 -14.01 -2.37 -7.88
C LYS A 105 -13.31 -1.35 -7.00
N LEU A 106 -12.07 -1.02 -7.33
CA LEU A 106 -11.33 0.05 -6.66
C LEU A 106 -12.04 1.38 -6.88
N LYS A 107 -12.32 2.11 -5.80
CA LYS A 107 -12.93 3.45 -5.83
C LYS A 107 -11.97 4.40 -6.56
N LEU A 108 -12.51 5.26 -7.42
CA LEU A 108 -11.72 6.37 -7.96
C LEU A 108 -11.22 7.24 -6.80
N ASN A 109 -9.97 7.70 -6.86
CA ASN A 109 -9.36 8.54 -5.83
C ASN A 109 -9.28 7.87 -4.43
N TYR A 110 -9.20 6.54 -4.38
CA TYR A 110 -9.06 5.80 -3.10
C TYR A 110 -7.85 6.24 -2.26
N ASN A 111 -6.82 6.82 -2.88
CA ASN A 111 -5.57 7.25 -2.25
C ASN A 111 -5.54 8.74 -1.88
N SER A 112 -6.63 9.49 -2.11
CA SER A 112 -6.70 10.93 -1.83
C SER A 112 -7.98 11.32 -1.08
N ILE A 113 -8.47 10.43 -0.21
CA ILE A 113 -9.64 10.65 0.64
C ILE A 113 -9.23 11.50 1.85
N ASP A 114 -9.95 12.57 2.14
CA ASP A 114 -9.76 13.42 3.32
C ASP A 114 -10.69 13.02 4.48
N LEU A 115 -10.42 13.51 5.69
CA LEU A 115 -11.20 13.26 6.91
C LEU A 115 -12.65 13.74 6.74
N THR A 116 -12.87 14.82 6.02
CA THR A 116 -14.20 15.38 5.77
C THR A 116 -15.12 14.45 4.98
N GLU A 117 -14.56 13.45 4.29
CA GLU A 117 -15.32 12.44 3.54
C GLU A 117 -15.66 11.20 4.38
N VAL A 118 -14.97 10.98 5.49
CA VAL A 118 -15.14 9.81 6.36
C VAL A 118 -15.73 10.14 7.72
N GLU A 119 -15.63 11.40 8.14
CA GLU A 119 -16.17 11.91 9.40
C GLU A 119 -17.12 13.08 9.16
N ILE A 120 -18.01 13.29 10.12
CA ILE A 120 -18.92 14.43 10.14
C ILE A 120 -18.13 15.65 10.65
N LEU A 121 -18.11 16.72 9.85
CA LEU A 121 -17.56 17.99 10.28
C LEU A 121 -18.52 18.65 11.28
N ASP A 122 -17.98 19.05 12.43
CA ASP A 122 -18.63 20.00 13.31
C ASP A 122 -18.22 21.41 12.87
N ASP A 123 -19.15 22.15 12.25
CA ASP A 123 -18.92 23.53 11.81
C ASP A 123 -19.25 24.56 12.90
N GLY A 124 -19.51 24.11 14.13
CA GLY A 124 -19.84 24.94 15.29
C GLY A 124 -21.17 25.69 15.13
N ARG A 125 -21.92 25.43 14.07
CA ARG A 125 -23.30 25.88 13.93
C ARG A 125 -24.15 24.80 14.57
N GLY A 126 -24.75 25.15 15.70
CA GLY A 126 -25.79 24.31 16.30
C GLY A 126 -26.90 23.98 15.27
N PRO A 127 -27.73 22.97 15.58
CA PRO A 127 -28.81 22.54 14.69
C PRO A 127 -29.75 23.67 14.27
#